data_AF-A0A7C6R952-F1
#
_entry.id   AF-A0A7C6R952-F1
#
_cell.length_a   1.000
_cell.length_b   1.000
_cell.length_c   1.000
_cell.angle_alpha   90.00
_cell.angle_beta   90.00
_cell.angle_gamma   90.00
#
_symmetry.space_group_name_H-M   'P 1'
#
loop_
_entity.id
_entity.type
_entity.pdbx_description
1 polymer ?
#
loop_
_entity_poly.entity_id
_entity_poly.type
_entity_poly.pdbx_seq_one_letter_code
_entity_poly.pdbx_strand_id
1 'polypeptide(L)'
;MTEGTEVQITSPDGDTWTALAGEQTVQDDGTTVSIALSGEGDSTICGDGCNQISVSGSTVLDSTVVTVAETAGLIVPDAALTTSASGTVEVVSADGTHYPVTVSASANGMSVISGDGVQAGLDVQVPAS
;
A
#
# COMPACT_ATOMS: atom_id res chain seq x y z
N MET A 1 -3.89 -2.72 -15.29
CA MET A 1 -3.15 -1.76 -14.46
C MET A 1 -3.25 -0.39 -15.12
N THR A 2 -3.19 0.72 -14.38
CA THR A 2 -3.30 2.07 -14.95
C THR A 2 -1.90 2.63 -15.21
N GLU A 3 -1.73 3.43 -16.25
CA GLU A 3 -0.50 4.21 -16.44
C GLU A 3 -0.25 5.11 -15.21
N GLY A 4 1.01 5.22 -14.78
CA GLY A 4 1.41 5.94 -13.58
C GLY A 4 1.28 5.14 -12.27
N THR A 5 0.95 3.84 -12.32
CA THR A 5 0.97 2.98 -11.11
C THR A 5 2.41 2.83 -10.61
N GLU A 6 2.63 2.99 -9.30
CA GLU A 6 3.95 2.79 -8.70
C GLU A 6 4.35 1.30 -8.72
N VAL A 7 5.60 1.04 -9.09
CA VAL A 7 6.22 -0.28 -9.09
C VAL A 7 7.51 -0.18 -8.29
N GLN A 8 7.61 -0.94 -7.21
CA GLN A 8 8.80 -1.05 -6.38
C GLN A 8 9.66 -2.21 -6.87
N ILE A 9 10.95 -1.97 -7.11
CA ILE A 9 11.90 -2.95 -7.62
C ILE A 9 13.00 -3.13 -6.58
N THR A 10 13.32 -4.37 -6.25
CA THR A 10 14.42 -4.68 -5.32
C THR A 10 15.73 -4.74 -6.09
N SER A 11 16.71 -3.94 -5.67
CA SER A 11 18.05 -3.93 -6.25
C SER A 11 18.81 -5.20 -5.88
N PRO A 12 19.86 -5.58 -6.63
CA PRO A 12 20.73 -6.70 -6.27
C PRO A 12 21.37 -6.59 -4.87
N ASP A 13 21.59 -5.36 -4.39
CA ASP A 13 22.17 -5.10 -3.06
C ASP A 13 21.09 -4.96 -1.97
N GLY A 14 19.80 -5.03 -2.32
CA GLY A 14 18.66 -5.03 -1.41
C GLY A 14 17.97 -3.68 -1.19
N ASP A 15 18.40 -2.63 -1.89
CA ASP A 15 17.72 -1.32 -1.88
C ASP A 15 16.41 -1.37 -2.67
N THR A 16 15.50 -0.44 -2.41
CA THR A 16 14.25 -0.30 -3.18
C THR A 16 14.37 0.84 -4.19
N TRP A 17 14.08 0.52 -5.45
CA TRP A 17 13.97 1.49 -6.55
C TRP A 17 12.49 1.71 -6.90
N THR A 18 12.11 2.97 -7.10
CA THR A 18 10.75 3.34 -7.49
C THR A 18 10.68 3.56 -9.00
N ALA A 19 9.70 2.93 -9.63
CA ALA A 19 9.36 3.12 -11.04
C ALA A 19 7.86 3.36 -11.20
N LEU A 20 7.49 3.90 -12.36
CA LEU A 20 6.11 4.10 -12.78
C LEU A 20 5.80 3.18 -13.96
N ALA A 21 4.63 2.56 -13.92
CA ALA A 21 4.10 1.80 -15.01
C ALA A 21 3.70 2.70 -16.19
N GLY A 22 4.27 2.45 -17.36
CA GLY A 22 3.95 3.11 -18.61
C GLY A 22 3.04 2.26 -19.51
N GLU A 23 3.35 2.29 -20.80
CA GLU A 23 2.62 1.58 -21.84
C GLU A 23 2.62 0.06 -21.64
N GLN A 24 1.46 -0.56 -21.89
CA GLN A 24 1.26 -2.00 -21.79
C GLN A 24 1.07 -2.57 -23.18
N THR A 25 1.84 -3.61 -23.51
CA THR A 25 1.75 -4.33 -24.78
C THR A 25 1.45 -5.79 -24.50
N VAL A 26 0.38 -6.31 -25.12
CA VAL A 26 0.11 -7.74 -25.10
C VAL A 26 1.06 -8.40 -26.08
N GLN A 27 1.81 -9.40 -25.60
CA GLN A 27 2.78 -10.13 -26.41
C GLN A 27 2.06 -11.08 -27.38
N ASP A 28 2.80 -11.55 -28.39
CA ASP A 28 2.27 -12.40 -29.46
C ASP A 28 1.67 -13.73 -28.96
N ASP A 29 2.00 -14.16 -27.73
CA ASP A 29 1.43 -15.34 -27.07
C ASP A 29 0.01 -15.13 -26.52
N GLY A 30 -0.50 -13.89 -26.55
CA GLY A 30 -1.84 -13.50 -26.11
C GLY A 30 -2.11 -13.64 -24.61
N THR A 31 -1.09 -13.98 -23.81
CA THR A 31 -1.23 -14.26 -22.37
C THR A 31 -0.24 -13.47 -21.51
N THR A 32 0.90 -13.09 -22.08
CA THR A 32 1.90 -12.26 -21.44
C THR A 32 1.64 -10.79 -21.76
N VAL A 33 1.59 -9.94 -20.73
CA VAL A 33 1.55 -8.49 -20.88
C VAL A 33 2.91 -7.94 -20.50
N SER A 34 3.57 -7.30 -21.46
CA SER A 34 4.80 -6.53 -21.21
C SER A 34 4.42 -5.11 -20.81
N ILE A 35 5.07 -4.60 -19.78
CA ILE A 35 4.82 -3.27 -19.23
C ILE A 35 6.14 -2.51 -19.26
N ALA A 36 6.19 -1.39 -19.98
CA ALA A 36 7.33 -0.50 -19.92
C ALA A 36 7.34 0.23 -18.57
N LEU A 37 8.48 0.26 -17.89
CA LEU A 37 8.67 1.00 -16.63
C LEU A 37 9.56 2.23 -16.89
N SER A 38 9.22 3.36 -16.28
CA SER A 38 10.03 4.58 -16.30
C SER A 38 10.31 5.08 -14.88
N GLY A 39 11.33 5.92 -14.70
CA GLY A 39 11.49 6.64 -13.44
C GLY A 39 10.42 7.72 -13.25
N GLU A 40 10.44 8.37 -12.09
CA GLU A 40 9.57 9.51 -11.83
C GLU A 40 10.08 10.74 -12.60
N GLY A 41 9.24 11.32 -13.47
CA GLY A 41 9.65 12.41 -14.35
C GLY A 41 10.75 11.99 -15.33
N ASP A 42 11.84 12.77 -15.39
CA ASP A 42 13.01 12.49 -16.24
C ASP A 42 14.11 11.69 -15.53
N SER A 43 13.81 11.10 -14.36
CA SER A 43 14.79 10.34 -13.57
C SER A 43 14.97 8.90 -14.07
N THR A 44 16.15 8.33 -13.79
CA THR A 44 16.43 6.92 -14.00
C THR A 44 15.95 6.10 -12.80
N ILE A 45 15.33 4.94 -13.04
CA ILE A 45 14.81 4.04 -12.00
C ILE A 45 15.89 3.65 -10.97
N CYS A 46 17.08 3.24 -11.44
CA CYS A 46 18.16 2.76 -10.56
C CYS A 46 19.06 3.86 -9.99
N GLY A 47 18.91 5.11 -10.44
CA GLY A 47 19.75 6.24 -10.00
C GLY A 47 21.25 5.92 -10.01
N ASP A 48 21.91 6.15 -8.88
CA ASP A 48 23.34 5.85 -8.70
C ASP A 48 23.67 4.34 -8.65
N GLY A 49 22.66 3.48 -8.44
CA GLY A 49 22.80 2.02 -8.36
C GLY A 49 22.77 1.31 -9.71
N CYS A 50 22.68 2.02 -10.84
CA CYS A 50 22.61 1.40 -12.16
C CYS A 50 23.86 0.56 -12.51
N ASN A 51 24.99 0.76 -11.83
CA ASN A 51 26.18 -0.06 -11.96
C ASN A 51 26.00 -1.51 -11.46
N GLN A 52 24.95 -1.78 -10.69
CA GLN A 52 24.58 -3.13 -10.24
C GLN A 52 23.91 -3.96 -11.34
N ILE A 53 23.44 -3.32 -12.42
CA ILE A 53 22.78 -3.99 -13.54
C ILE A 53 23.83 -4.41 -14.57
N SER A 54 23.78 -5.68 -15.00
CA SER A 54 24.64 -6.16 -16.07
C SER A 54 24.32 -5.44 -17.39
N VAL A 55 25.33 -4.81 -18.00
CA VAL A 55 25.21 -4.14 -19.32
C VAL A 55 25.05 -5.09 -20.50
N SER A 56 25.12 -6.40 -20.23
CA SER A 56 24.97 -7.47 -21.22
C SER A 56 23.97 -8.51 -20.73
N GLY A 57 22.96 -8.82 -21.55
CA GLY A 57 21.92 -9.81 -21.23
C GLY A 57 20.67 -9.20 -20.60
N SER A 58 19.82 -10.05 -20.02
CA SER A 58 18.68 -9.61 -19.21
C SER A 58 18.98 -9.83 -17.72
N THR A 59 18.54 -8.90 -16.88
CA THR A 59 18.53 -9.04 -15.42
C THR A 59 17.08 -9.17 -14.98
N VAL A 60 16.77 -10.20 -14.20
CA VAL A 60 15.46 -10.36 -13.57
C VAL A 60 15.58 -9.82 -12.15
N LEU A 61 14.70 -8.87 -11.80
CA LEU A 61 14.64 -8.25 -10.49
C LEU A 61 13.25 -8.49 -9.89
N ASP A 62 13.21 -8.75 -8.60
CA ASP A 62 11.95 -8.86 -7.88
C ASP A 62 11.26 -7.50 -7.85
N SER A 63 9.99 -7.47 -8.23
CA SER A 63 9.19 -6.25 -8.31
C SER A 63 7.79 -6.44 -7.72
N THR A 64 7.30 -5.38 -7.10
CA THR A 64 5.96 -5.31 -6.49
C THR A 64 5.21 -4.14 -7.10
N VAL A 65 4.03 -4.42 -7.68
CA VAL A 65 3.15 -3.38 -8.23
C VAL A 65 2.26 -2.84 -7.12
N VAL A 66 2.36 -1.55 -6.82
CA VAL A 66 1.59 -0.87 -5.78
C VAL A 66 0.29 -0.34 -6.40
N THR A 67 -0.78 -1.13 -6.33
CA THR A 67 -2.08 -0.78 -6.93
C THR A 67 -2.94 0.13 -6.08
N VAL A 68 -2.63 0.24 -4.78
CA VAL A 68 -3.29 1.13 -3.82
C VAL A 68 -2.18 1.79 -3.02
N ALA A 69 -2.15 3.13 -3.03
CA ALA A 69 -1.19 3.87 -2.23
C ALA A 69 -1.34 3.51 -0.74
N GLU A 70 -0.22 3.42 -0.02
CA GLU A 70 -0.26 3.18 1.42
C GLU A 70 -1.04 4.29 2.12
N THR A 71 -2.13 3.94 2.79
CA THR A 71 -2.89 4.90 3.60
C THR A 71 -2.30 4.92 4.99
N ALA A 72 -1.67 6.04 5.36
CA ALA A 72 -1.20 6.28 6.72
C ALA A 72 -2.33 6.88 7.59
N GLY A 73 -2.42 6.44 8.84
CA GLY A 73 -3.37 6.97 9.81
C GLY A 73 -3.37 6.17 11.12
N LEU A 74 -4.37 6.39 11.97
CA LEU A 74 -4.52 5.61 13.20
C LEU A 74 -5.00 4.21 12.84
N ILE A 75 -4.27 3.19 13.30
CA ILE A 75 -4.53 1.80 12.94
C ILE A 75 -5.16 1.08 14.13
N VAL A 76 -6.28 0.40 13.89
CA VAL A 76 -6.96 -0.46 14.88
C VAL A 76 -7.25 -1.83 14.27
N PRO A 77 -7.32 -2.90 15.09
CA PRO A 77 -7.83 -4.18 14.61
C PRO A 77 -9.27 -4.05 14.12
N ASP A 78 -9.63 -4.73 13.04
CA ASP A 78 -11.01 -4.71 12.50
C ASP A 78 -12.03 -5.16 13.55
N ALA A 79 -11.61 -6.07 14.45
CA ALA A 79 -12.43 -6.56 15.56
C ALA A 79 -12.78 -5.48 16.60
N ALA A 80 -12.03 -4.39 16.67
CA ALA A 80 -12.31 -3.26 17.57
C ALA A 80 -13.37 -2.31 17.00
N LEU A 81 -13.70 -2.44 15.72
CA LEU A 81 -14.75 -1.68 15.07
C LEU A 81 -16.11 -2.30 15.37
N THR A 82 -17.04 -1.48 15.84
CA THR A 82 -18.43 -1.86 15.98
C THR A 82 -19.31 -0.93 15.17
N THR A 83 -20.47 -1.43 14.78
CA THR A 83 -21.48 -0.64 14.09
C THR A 83 -22.61 -0.38 15.06
N SER A 84 -22.86 0.88 15.37
CA SER A 84 -23.94 1.29 16.25
C SER A 84 -25.31 1.00 15.62
N ALA A 85 -26.38 1.11 16.42
CA ALA A 85 -27.75 0.92 15.92
C ALA A 85 -28.16 1.93 14.83
N SER A 86 -27.46 3.06 14.70
CA SER A 86 -27.67 4.04 13.63
C SER A 86 -26.92 3.70 12.34
N GLY A 87 -26.13 2.62 12.33
CA GLY A 87 -25.27 2.25 11.19
C GLY A 87 -23.94 2.99 11.16
N THR A 88 -23.58 3.70 12.24
CA THR A 88 -22.31 4.44 12.34
C THR A 88 -21.21 3.50 12.83
N VAL A 89 -20.06 3.50 12.15
CA VAL A 89 -18.87 2.76 12.62
C VAL A 89 -18.23 3.54 13.76
N GLU A 90 -17.89 2.85 14.85
CA GLU A 90 -17.31 3.43 16.05
C GLU A 90 -16.29 2.49 16.69
N VAL A 91 -15.40 3.06 17.49
CA VAL A 91 -14.53 2.32 18.42
C VAL A 91 -14.97 2.60 19.85
N VAL A 92 -14.83 1.61 20.72
CA VAL A 92 -15.13 1.76 22.15
C VAL A 92 -13.81 1.82 22.90
N SER A 93 -13.57 2.86 23.69
CA SER A 93 -12.36 2.96 24.52
C SER A 93 -12.42 2.06 25.75
N ALA A 94 -11.28 1.86 26.41
CA ALA A 94 -11.19 1.04 27.62
C ALA A 94 -12.15 1.49 28.75
N ASP A 95 -12.50 2.78 28.82
CA ASP A 95 -13.48 3.32 29.78
C ASP A 95 -14.95 3.18 29.35
N GLY A 96 -15.20 2.61 28.17
CA GLY A 96 -16.54 2.40 27.61
C GLY A 96 -17.09 3.59 26.81
N THR A 97 -16.28 4.62 26.54
CA THR A 97 -16.68 5.74 25.69
C THR A 97 -16.72 5.32 24.22
N HIS A 98 -17.78 5.70 23.50
CA HIS A 98 -17.93 5.40 22.07
C HIS A 98 -17.44 6.58 21.24
N TYR A 99 -16.55 6.31 20.29
CA TYR A 99 -16.02 7.31 19.36
C TYR A 99 -16.44 6.93 17.93
N PRO A 100 -17.27 7.76 17.27
CA PRO A 100 -17.59 7.55 15.86
C PRO A 100 -16.35 7.76 15.00
N VAL A 101 -16.14 6.87 14.02
CA VAL A 101 -14.97 6.88 13.14
C VAL A 101 -15.34 6.69 11.68
N THR A 102 -14.47 7.18 10.81
CA THR A 102 -14.46 6.88 9.39
C THR A 102 -13.31 5.94 9.08
N VAL A 103 -13.60 4.83 8.40
CA VAL A 103 -12.59 3.88 7.91
C VAL A 103 -12.14 4.33 6.52
N SER A 104 -10.85 4.54 6.35
CA SER A 104 -10.24 5.00 5.10
C SER A 104 -9.62 3.87 4.28
N ALA A 105 -9.15 2.81 4.93
CA ALA A 105 -8.65 1.59 4.31
C ALA A 105 -8.73 0.42 5.30
N SER A 106 -8.82 -0.80 4.78
CA SER A 106 -8.72 -2.04 5.57
C SER A 106 -7.90 -3.09 4.81
N ALA A 107 -6.99 -3.74 5.53
CA ALA A 107 -6.15 -4.81 5.00
C ALA A 107 -5.61 -5.68 6.14
N ASN A 108 -5.50 -6.99 5.91
CA ASN A 108 -4.89 -7.94 6.85
C ASN A 108 -5.49 -7.91 8.27
N GLY A 109 -6.79 -7.64 8.40
CA GLY A 109 -7.49 -7.56 9.70
C GLY A 109 -7.23 -6.26 10.48
N MET A 110 -6.65 -5.27 9.83
CA MET A 110 -6.39 -3.94 10.38
C MET A 110 -7.09 -2.87 9.54
N SER A 111 -7.55 -1.82 10.19
CA SER A 111 -8.23 -0.69 9.57
C SER A 111 -7.57 0.62 9.93
N VAL A 112 -7.48 1.52 8.95
CA VAL A 112 -7.02 2.90 9.12
C VAL A 112 -8.22 3.80 9.36
N ILE A 113 -8.28 4.41 10.54
CA ILE A 113 -9.41 5.20 11.01
C ILE A 113 -9.07 6.67 11.24
N SER A 114 -10.11 7.49 11.20
CA SER A 114 -10.09 8.89 11.61
C SER A 114 -11.40 9.24 12.31
N GLY A 115 -11.38 10.15 13.27
CA GLY A 115 -12.58 10.56 14.01
C GLY A 115 -12.25 11.59 15.08
N ASP A 116 -13.24 12.39 15.45
CA ASP A 116 -13.08 13.38 16.50
C ASP A 116 -12.87 12.67 17.86
N GLY A 117 -11.81 13.08 18.58
CA GLY A 117 -11.47 12.51 19.88
C GLY A 117 -10.67 11.21 19.83
N VAL A 118 -10.40 10.66 18.64
CA VAL A 118 -9.52 9.49 18.47
C VAL A 118 -8.09 9.96 18.20
N GLN A 119 -7.15 9.52 19.05
CA GLN A 119 -5.75 9.90 18.97
C GLN A 119 -4.84 8.69 19.18
N ALA A 120 -3.58 8.81 18.75
CA ALA A 120 -2.59 7.79 19.02
C ALA A 120 -2.43 7.58 20.54
N GLY A 121 -2.40 6.31 20.96
CA GLY A 121 -2.34 5.92 22.38
C GLY A 121 -3.71 5.77 23.05
N LEU A 122 -4.82 5.95 22.32
CA LEU A 122 -6.15 5.59 22.82
C LEU A 122 -6.29 4.06 22.93
N ASP A 123 -6.53 3.55 24.13
CA ASP A 123 -6.84 2.14 24.35
C ASP A 123 -8.27 1.84 23.88
N VAL A 124 -8.40 0.92 22.92
CA VAL A 124 -9.69 0.47 22.38
C VAL A 124 -10.01 -0.97 22.80
N GLN A 125 -11.28 -1.26 23.02
CA GLN A 125 -11.75 -2.59 23.34
C GLN A 125 -11.74 -3.46 22.08
N VAL A 126 -11.16 -4.64 22.22
CA VAL A 126 -11.32 -5.76 21.29
C VAL A 126 -12.18 -6.83 21.97
N PRO A 127 -13.18 -7.41 21.29
CA PRO A 127 -13.96 -8.50 21.85
C PRO A 127 -13.01 -9.63 22.27
N ALA A 128 -13.13 -10.07 23.53
CA ALA A 128 -12.49 -11.30 23.96
C ALA A 128 -13.13 -12.47 23.18
N SER A 129 -12.28 -13.32 22.61
CA SER A 129 -12.67 -14.56 21.93
C SER A 129 -13.29 -15.56 22.90
#